data_AF-A0A0V0W5Y3-F1
#
_entry.id   AF-A0A0V0W5Y3-F1
#
_cell.length_a   1.000
_cell.length_b   1.000
_cell.length_c   1.000
_cell.angle_alpha   90.00
_cell.angle_beta   90.00
_cell.angle_gamma   90.00
#
_symmetry.space_group_name_H-M   'P 1'
#
loop_
_entity.id
_entity.type
_entity.pdbx_description
1 polymer ?
#
loop_
_entity_poly.entity_id
_entity_poly.type
_entity_poly.pdbx_seq_one_letter_code
_entity_poly.pdbx_strand_id
1 'polypeptide(L)'
;LRFFLCSMYTPICIADYPKPLPACRSVCERARAGCAPLMRQYGFEWPPNLDCDKLPVFGQPDQLCMDSNQTEQQQNNNAGSGFGSSSTVRPTGRR
;
A
#
# COMPACT_ATOMS: atom_id res chain seq x y z
N LEU A 1 -2.52 -5.71 2.78
CA LEU A 1 -1.86 -6.77 1.97
C LEU A 1 -1.68 -6.39 0.50
N ARG A 2 -2.70 -5.87 -0.20
CA ARG A 2 -2.61 -5.50 -1.63
C ARG A 2 -1.38 -4.63 -1.95
N PHE A 3 -1.13 -3.61 -1.14
CA PHE A 3 0.05 -2.74 -1.27
C PHE A 3 1.39 -3.49 -1.19
N PHE A 4 1.52 -4.44 -0.26
CA PHE A 4 2.73 -5.24 -0.08
C PHE A 4 2.97 -6.17 -1.28
N LEU A 5 1.93 -6.83 -1.79
CA LEU A 5 2.05 -7.68 -2.97
C LEU A 5 2.37 -6.85 -4.22
N CYS A 6 1.71 -5.72 -4.42
CA CYS A 6 1.99 -4.85 -5.56
C CYS A 6 3.43 -4.30 -5.51
N SER A 7 3.95 -3.89 -4.35
CA SER A 7 5.33 -3.41 -4.26
C SER A 7 6.38 -4.49 -4.50
N MET A 8 6.09 -5.76 -4.16
CA MET A 8 7.01 -6.88 -4.37
C MET A 8 6.98 -7.44 -5.80
N TYR A 9 5.79 -7.51 -6.42
CA TYR A 9 5.62 -8.10 -7.76
C TYR A 9 5.65 -7.06 -8.87
N THR A 10 5.27 -5.81 -8.59
CA THR A 10 5.21 -4.70 -9.56
C THR A 10 5.88 -3.47 -8.96
N PRO A 11 7.23 -3.44 -8.90
CA PRO A 11 7.95 -2.32 -8.30
C PRO A 11 7.66 -1.01 -9.05
N ILE A 12 7.59 0.08 -8.29
CA ILE A 12 7.42 1.41 -8.85
C ILE A 12 8.75 1.87 -9.47
N CYS A 13 8.67 2.38 -10.71
CA CYS A 13 9.79 2.99 -11.40
C CYS A 13 9.63 4.51 -11.39
N ILE A 14 10.62 5.23 -10.87
CA ILE A 14 10.67 6.70 -10.89
C ILE A 14 11.82 7.07 -11.83
N ALA A 15 11.58 7.97 -12.80
CA ALA A 15 12.57 8.30 -13.84
C ALA A 15 13.91 8.78 -13.27
N ASP A 16 13.87 9.52 -12.16
CA ASP A 16 15.04 10.11 -11.51
C ASP A 16 15.66 9.20 -10.42
N TYR A 17 15.12 7.99 -10.21
CA TYR A 17 15.60 7.05 -9.21
C TYR A 17 15.80 5.66 -9.83
N PRO A 18 17.05 5.27 -10.16
CA PRO A 18 17.33 4.04 -10.90
C PRO A 18 17.19 2.77 -10.06
N LYS A 19 16.98 2.88 -8.74
CA LYS A 19 16.81 1.72 -7.85
C LYS A 19 15.31 1.41 -7.65
N PRO A 20 14.90 0.15 -7.62
CA PRO A 20 13.54 -0.21 -7.26
C PRO A 20 13.28 0.17 -5.79
N LEU A 21 12.11 0.76 -5.52
CA LEU A 21 11.73 1.21 -4.18
C LEU A 21 10.86 0.12 -3.51
N PRO A 22 11.39 -0.63 -2.51
CA PRO A 22 10.64 -1.69 -1.86
C PRO A 22 9.72 -1.17 -0.75
N ALA A 23 8.83 -2.02 -0.24
CA ALA A 23 8.09 -1.75 1.00
C ALA A 23 9.03 -1.78 2.21
N CYS A 24 8.75 -0.94 3.21
CA CYS A 24 9.48 -0.98 4.48
C CYS A 24 9.19 -2.26 5.27
N ARG A 25 10.13 -2.67 6.13
CA ARG A 25 9.98 -3.82 7.04
C ARG A 25 8.67 -3.78 7.87
N SER A 26 8.26 -2.59 8.32
CA SER A 26 7.00 -2.36 9.06
C SER A 26 5.74 -2.83 8.29
N VAL A 27 5.73 -2.67 6.97
CA VAL A 27 4.62 -3.09 6.11
C VAL A 27 4.59 -4.62 5.97
N CYS A 28 5.77 -5.22 5.81
CA CYS A 28 5.91 -6.67 5.72
C CYS A 28 5.46 -7.37 7.00
N GLU A 29 5.91 -6.90 8.17
CA GLU A 29 5.53 -7.49 9.45
C GLU A 29 4.01 -7.46 9.66
N ARG A 30 3.35 -6.35 9.31
CA ARG A 30 1.88 -6.26 9.34
C ARG A 30 1.22 -7.25 8.38
N ALA A 31 1.75 -7.38 7.16
CA ALA A 31 1.25 -8.32 6.17
C ALA A 31 1.43 -9.78 6.62
N ARG A 32 2.60 -10.11 7.19
CA ARG A 32 2.94 -11.42 7.72
C ARG A 32 2.04 -11.78 8.90
N ALA A 33 1.85 -10.88 9.86
CA ALA A 33 0.99 -11.10 11.02
C ALA A 33 -0.47 -11.41 10.61
N GLY A 34 -1.00 -10.70 9.60
CA GLY A 34 -2.37 -10.91 9.12
C GLY A 34 -2.55 -12.12 8.19
N CYS A 35 -1.55 -12.45 7.37
CA CYS A 35 -1.70 -13.40 6.26
C CYS A 35 -0.93 -14.72 6.44
N ALA A 36 0.20 -14.73 7.16
CA ALA A 36 0.93 -15.96 7.45
C ALA A 36 0.11 -17.05 8.17
N PRO A 37 -0.79 -16.76 9.14
CA PRO A 37 -1.63 -17.81 9.72
C PRO A 37 -2.63 -18.37 8.70
N LEU A 38 -3.17 -17.53 7.81
CA LEU A 38 -4.08 -17.96 6.75
C LEU A 38 -3.37 -18.86 5.75
N MET A 39 -2.18 -18.48 5.28
CA MET A 39 -1.38 -19.31 4.38
C MET A 39 -1.12 -20.69 4.98
N ARG A 40 -0.70 -20.74 6.26
CA ARG A 40 -0.45 -22.00 6.96
C ARG A 40 -1.69 -22.89 7.05
N GLN A 41 -2.87 -22.31 7.21
CA GLN A 41 -4.14 -23.06 7.22
C GLN A 41 -4.42 -23.75 5.89
N TYR A 42 -3.99 -23.16 4.76
CA TYR A 42 -4.09 -23.76 3.43
C TYR A 42 -2.87 -24.62 3.04
N GLY A 43 -1.96 -24.90 3.98
CA GLY A 43 -0.76 -25.70 3.74
C GLY A 43 0.37 -24.96 3.00
N PHE A 44 0.28 -23.63 2.89
CA PHE A 44 1.34 -22.80 2.32
C PHE A 44 2.16 -22.14 3.42
N GLU A 45 3.48 -22.25 3.35
CA GLU A 45 4.37 -21.52 4.25
C GLU A 45 4.63 -20.10 3.76
N TRP A 46 4.98 -19.20 4.69
CA TRP A 46 5.39 -17.86 4.31
C TRP A 46 6.68 -17.93 3.49
N PRO A 47 6.68 -17.48 2.22
CA PRO A 47 7.75 -17.83 1.31
C PRO A 47 8.95 -16.89 1.52
N PRO A 48 10.18 -17.36 1.23
CA PRO A 48 11.41 -16.64 1.55
C PRO A 48 11.64 -15.38 0.69
N ASN A 49 10.90 -15.22 -0.40
CA ASN A 49 10.87 -14.00 -1.21
C ASN A 49 10.05 -12.89 -0.54
N LEU A 50 9.11 -13.21 0.36
CA LEU A 50 8.34 -12.25 1.14
C LEU A 50 8.91 -12.05 2.55
N ASP A 51 10.15 -12.46 2.78
CA ASP A 51 10.76 -12.40 4.09
C ASP A 51 11.09 -10.97 4.51
N CYS A 52 10.63 -10.57 5.70
CA CYS A 52 10.71 -9.19 6.17
C CYS A 52 12.14 -8.77 6.50
N ASP A 53 13.03 -9.73 6.76
CA ASP A 53 14.44 -9.48 7.06
C ASP A 53 15.26 -8.99 5.85
N LYS A 54 14.73 -9.19 4.63
CA LYS A 54 15.36 -8.71 3.39
C LYS A 54 14.99 -7.26 3.06
N LEU A 55 14.04 -6.68 3.80
CA LEU A 55 13.50 -5.35 3.53
C LEU A 55 14.21 -4.28 4.39
N PRO A 56 14.43 -3.08 3.82
CA PRO A 56 15.01 -1.97 4.57
C PRO A 56 14.10 -1.49 5.70
N VAL A 57 14.75 -0.95 6.73
CA VAL A 57 14.09 -0.26 7.84
C VAL A 57 13.83 1.20 7.44
N PHE A 58 12.69 1.74 7.85
CA PHE A 58 12.35 3.14 7.61
C PHE A 58 13.39 4.07 8.25
N GLY A 59 13.81 5.11 7.52
CA GLY A 59 14.78 6.10 8.01
C GLY A 59 16.26 5.77 7.75
N GLN A 60 16.56 4.72 6.96
CA GLN A 60 17.93 4.44 6.53
C GLN A 60 18.37 5.41 5.42
N PRO A 61 19.58 6.01 5.50
CA PRO A 61 20.06 7.00 4.53
C PRO A 61 20.36 6.41 3.15
N ASP A 62 20.76 5.12 3.09
CA ASP A 62 21.18 4.47 1.85
C ASP A 62 20.05 3.82 1.04
N GLN A 63 18.88 3.59 1.68
CA GLN A 63 17.79 2.85 1.06
C GLN A 63 16.42 3.38 1.50
N LEU A 64 15.80 4.12 0.58
CA LEU A 64 14.45 4.62 0.73
C LEU A 64 13.44 3.46 0.58
N CYS A 65 12.38 3.47 1.41
CA CYS A 65 11.34 2.44 1.40
C CYS A 65 9.96 3.06 1.58
N MET A 66 8.92 2.36 1.13
CA MET A 66 7.54 2.83 1.26
C MET A 66 6.85 2.25 2.50
N ASP A 67 6.30 3.14 3.33
CA ASP A 67 5.37 2.76 4.40
C ASP A 67 3.96 3.26 4.08
N SER A 68 2.97 2.41 4.26
CA SER A 68 1.56 2.73 4.05
C SER A 68 0.90 3.37 5.29
N ASN A 69 1.64 3.60 6.38
CA ASN A 69 1.11 4.13 7.65
C ASN A 69 0.80 5.64 7.62
N GLN A 70 0.29 6.18 6.51
CA GLN A 70 -0.11 7.60 6.44
C GLN A 70 -1.54 7.83 5.94
N THR A 71 -2.25 6.80 5.45
CA THR A 71 -3.59 7.00 4.85
C THR A 71 -4.72 6.17 5.46
N GLU A 72 -4.46 5.26 6.41
CA GLU A 72 -5.54 4.51 7.10
C GLU A 72 -5.96 5.11 8.46
N GLN A 73 -5.28 6.17 8.95
CA GLN A 73 -5.69 6.90 10.15
C GLN A 73 -6.34 8.27 9.88
N GLN A 74 -6.53 8.67 8.62
CA GLN A 74 -7.26 9.89 8.25
C GLN A 74 -8.65 9.63 7.65
N GLN A 75 -9.24 8.46 7.90
CA GLN A 75 -10.62 8.14 7.55
C GLN A 75 -11.42 7.50 8.68
N ASN A 76 -11.08 7.77 9.96
CA ASN A 76 -11.94 7.32 11.06
C ASN A 76 -12.05 8.28 12.26
N ASN A 77 -11.92 9.60 12.05
CA ASN A 77 -12.25 10.61 13.05
C ASN A 77 -12.75 11.90 12.38
N ASN A 78 -13.87 11.84 11.68
CA ASN A 78 -14.77 13.00 11.57
C ASN A 78 -16.14 12.54 11.09
N ALA A 79 -17.03 12.36 12.06
CA ALA A 79 -18.45 12.51 11.85
C ALA A 79 -18.75 14.01 11.60
N GLY A 80 -19.56 14.31 10.58
CA GLY A 80 -20.03 15.65 10.21
C GLY A 80 -19.04 16.38 9.30
N SER A 81 -19.40 16.92 8.14
CA SER A 81 -20.62 17.64 7.80
C SER A 81 -20.76 17.73 6.28
N GLY A 82 -21.99 17.92 5.81
CA GLY A 82 -22.41 17.64 4.44
C GLY A 82 -21.75 18.45 3.33
N PHE A 83 -21.69 17.81 2.16
CA PHE A 83 -21.68 18.49 0.88
C PHE A 83 -22.82 17.90 0.03
N GLY A 84 -23.75 18.79 -0.32
CA GLY A 84 -25.04 18.45 -0.88
C GLY A 84 -24.97 17.86 -2.29
N SER A 85 -25.94 17.01 -2.58
CA SER A 85 -26.34 16.62 -3.92
C SER A 85 -26.59 17.88 -4.77
N SER A 86 -25.84 18.05 -5.86
CA SER A 86 -26.17 19.05 -6.87
C SER A 86 -26.59 18.33 -8.15
N SER A 87 -27.89 18.44 -8.43
CA SER A 87 -28.59 17.88 -9.59
C SER A 87 -28.11 18.47 -10.93
N THR A 88 -28.06 17.61 -11.95
CA THR A 88 -28.42 17.78 -13.37
C THR A 88 -28.02 19.05 -14.14
N VAL A 89 -27.24 18.90 -15.23
CA VAL A 89 -27.45 19.62 -16.51
C VAL A 89 -27.14 18.71 -17.71
N ARG A 90 -28.12 18.49 -18.60
CA ARG A 90 -27.96 17.89 -19.94
C ARG A 90 -27.49 18.96 -20.93
N PRO A 91 -26.53 18.70 -21.84
CA PRO A 91 -26.23 19.63 -22.92
C PRO A 91 -27.22 19.45 -24.09
N THR A 92 -27.97 20.50 -24.42
CA THR A 92 -28.68 20.63 -25.70
C THR A 92 -27.75 21.25 -26.74
N GLY A 93 -27.29 20.46 -27.71
CA GLY A 93 -26.55 20.94 -28.87
C GLY A 93 -27.50 21.34 -30.01
N ARG A 94 -27.37 22.58 -30.50
CA ARG A 94 -28.14 23.16 -31.61
C ARG A 94 -27.19 23.94 -32.53
N ARG A 95 -26.83 23.36 -33.67
CA ARG A 95 -26.86 23.93 -35.04
C ARG A 95 -26.22 22.94 -36.00
#